data_AF-A0A1E3UL97-F1
#
_entry.id   AF-A0A1E3UL97-F1
#
_cell.length_a   1.000
_cell.length_b   1.000
_cell.length_c   1.000
_cell.angle_alpha   90.00
_cell.angle_beta   90.00
_cell.angle_gamma   90.00
#
_symmetry.space_group_name_H-M   'P 1'
#
loop_
_entity.id
_entity.type
_entity.pdbx_description
1 polymer ?
#
loop_
_entity_poly.entity_id
_entity_poly.type
_entity_poly.pdbx_seq_one_letter_code
_entity_poly.pdbx_strand_id
1 'polypeptide(L)'
;MQRKKTLYDFLYTSLKEQILTGCYQYGSPLPSASRLCEIYHVGIRTVKDVLAALREEGLIRTEERKTAVVLYRPRRTSDENSILSYVLERRTSLAETFQTIALLMPPLFSFAAVSCTPEQLEHYEPFRKYIQKGSGDKTRRIPSNLFHDLLRETGSLLLNDLYASLEVYAQVPLVLMCEEDPSYVIPEEEKRRLAAVAELLPGKQQEEIRKAFFDLYAPVSENIRDCLQQMSVRFPNIRELPDAAFSWTPERGRDHYYTQISRDLIDKIGTGVYEAGTFLPSEANLCRQYHVSAATVRKALSTLNVLGFAVTQNGRGTIAILPDDQTTFRCMKDETYKRDTLLYLSALQLMAIAIRPAVQLVFPLMDASVQERLQNEFSRPDNIPLASILDCISELLPLQPLRAILDGCNKLLLWGYYFAFYSHGIRSHTRLKELSLHAFRCMQKGDSAGFSDCLSQCYCHILSIVRSYMIRGGLSEAKKIIIPYDTEESV
;
A
#
# COMPACT_ATOMS: atom_id res chain seq x y z
N MET A 1 21.94 12.38 -6.27
CA MET A 1 20.87 12.14 -7.27
C MET A 1 20.38 10.71 -7.04
N GLN A 2 19.29 10.52 -6.29
CA GLN A 2 18.73 9.17 -6.09
C GLN A 2 18.19 8.65 -7.42
N ARG A 3 18.65 7.48 -7.86
CA ARG A 3 18.21 6.84 -9.10
C ARG A 3 16.77 6.37 -8.88
N LYS A 4 15.79 6.98 -9.54
CA LYS A 4 14.37 6.59 -9.43
C LYS A 4 14.23 5.12 -9.84
N LYS A 5 13.80 4.25 -8.92
CA LYS A 5 13.44 2.86 -9.23
C LYS A 5 12.14 2.87 -10.05
N THR A 6 12.21 2.44 -11.30
CA THR A 6 11.03 2.30 -12.18
C THR A 6 10.28 0.99 -11.88
N LEU A 7 9.04 0.84 -12.37
CA LEU A 7 8.30 -0.43 -12.28
C LEU A 7 9.02 -1.57 -13.01
N TYR A 8 9.75 -1.24 -14.08
CA TYR A 8 10.65 -2.15 -14.73
C TYR A 8 11.74 -2.60 -13.76
N ASP A 9 12.44 -1.66 -13.10
CA ASP A 9 13.52 -1.98 -12.16
C ASP A 9 13.01 -2.83 -10.99
N PHE A 10 11.83 -2.53 -10.46
CA PHE A 10 11.22 -3.32 -9.38
C PHE A 10 10.92 -4.76 -9.81
N LEU A 11 10.16 -4.94 -10.90
CA LEU A 11 9.81 -6.27 -11.40
C LEU A 11 11.07 -7.05 -11.79
N TYR A 12 11.99 -6.41 -12.51
CA TYR A 12 13.24 -7.03 -12.95
C TYR A 12 14.10 -7.44 -11.76
N THR A 13 14.30 -6.55 -10.78
CA THR A 13 15.12 -6.86 -9.60
C THR A 13 14.49 -7.99 -8.81
N SER A 14 13.17 -7.94 -8.57
CA SER A 14 12.47 -8.97 -7.80
C SER A 14 12.50 -10.34 -8.49
N LEU A 15 12.19 -10.43 -9.79
CA LEU A 15 12.27 -11.69 -10.53
C LEU A 15 13.70 -12.21 -10.62
N LYS A 16 14.68 -11.34 -10.87
CA LYS A 16 16.10 -11.69 -10.89
C LYS A 16 16.55 -12.24 -9.55
N GLU A 17 16.22 -11.56 -8.45
CA GLU A 17 16.52 -12.02 -7.10
C GLU A 17 15.89 -13.38 -6.81
N GLN A 18 14.61 -13.60 -7.15
CA GLN A 18 13.93 -14.89 -6.97
C GLN A 18 14.55 -16.02 -7.80
N ILE A 19 15.08 -15.73 -8.99
CA ILE A 19 15.80 -16.70 -9.81
C ILE A 19 17.18 -17.00 -9.21
N LEU A 20 17.95 -15.97 -8.84
CA LEU A 20 19.30 -16.11 -8.30
C LEU A 20 19.32 -16.82 -6.95
N THR A 21 18.30 -16.55 -6.13
CA THR A 21 18.07 -17.20 -4.83
C THR A 21 17.34 -18.54 -4.94
N GLY A 22 17.17 -19.11 -6.14
CA GLY A 22 16.58 -20.44 -6.29
C GLY A 22 15.10 -20.57 -5.91
N CYS A 23 14.41 -19.48 -5.55
CA CYS A 23 12.96 -19.45 -5.33
C CYS A 23 12.20 -19.93 -6.57
N TYR A 24 12.71 -19.60 -7.75
CA TYR A 24 12.40 -20.32 -8.97
C TYR A 24 13.55 -21.25 -9.34
N GLN A 25 13.31 -22.55 -9.18
CA GLN A 25 14.31 -23.58 -9.42
C GLN A 25 14.59 -23.75 -10.92
N TYR A 26 15.80 -24.21 -11.25
CA TYR A 26 16.15 -24.57 -12.63
C TYR A 26 15.11 -25.51 -13.26
N GLY A 27 14.66 -25.18 -14.46
CA GLY A 27 13.67 -25.96 -15.20
C GLY A 27 12.22 -25.74 -14.74
N SER A 28 12.00 -24.99 -13.66
CA SER A 28 10.64 -24.60 -13.25
C SER A 28 10.08 -23.49 -14.15
N PRO A 29 8.78 -23.49 -14.43
CA PRO A 29 8.13 -22.39 -15.14
C PRO A 29 7.98 -21.17 -14.22
N LEU A 30 8.29 -19.99 -14.75
CA LEU A 30 7.84 -18.73 -14.18
C LEU A 30 6.32 -18.59 -14.34
N PRO A 31 5.66 -17.76 -13.51
CA PRO A 31 4.27 -17.38 -13.73
C PRO A 31 4.05 -16.83 -15.14
N SER A 32 2.84 -17.02 -15.68
CA SER A 32 2.48 -16.49 -16.99
C SER A 32 2.58 -14.95 -17.01
N ALA A 33 2.71 -14.34 -18.18
CA ALA A 33 2.78 -12.89 -18.27
C ALA A 33 1.53 -12.20 -17.68
N SER A 34 0.35 -12.81 -17.84
CA SER A 34 -0.88 -12.36 -17.18
C SER A 34 -0.76 -12.46 -15.66
N ARG A 35 -0.25 -13.58 -15.17
CA ARG A 35 -0.07 -13.78 -13.73
C ARG A 35 0.98 -12.85 -13.14
N LEU A 36 2.05 -12.53 -13.87
CA LEU A 36 3.03 -11.51 -13.47
C LEU A 36 2.43 -10.11 -13.47
N CYS A 37 1.57 -9.79 -14.46
CA CYS A 37 0.76 -8.57 -14.42
C CYS A 37 -0.15 -8.52 -13.20
N GLU A 38 -0.67 -9.65 -12.73
CA GLU A 38 -1.50 -9.69 -11.52
C GLU A 38 -0.66 -9.57 -10.25
N ILE A 39 0.42 -10.33 -10.11
CA ILE A 39 1.27 -10.38 -8.91
C ILE A 39 2.00 -9.05 -8.70
N TYR A 40 2.67 -8.56 -9.74
CA TYR A 40 3.49 -7.35 -9.67
C TYR A 40 2.73 -6.11 -10.11
N HIS A 41 1.50 -6.30 -10.61
CA HIS A 41 0.61 -5.21 -10.99
C HIS A 41 1.23 -4.17 -11.94
N VAL A 42 2.04 -4.66 -12.86
CA VAL A 42 2.64 -3.89 -13.94
C VAL A 42 1.91 -4.14 -15.27
N GLY A 43 2.04 -3.20 -16.20
CA GLY A 43 1.49 -3.38 -17.55
C GLY A 43 2.16 -4.54 -18.29
N ILE A 44 1.41 -5.19 -19.19
CA ILE A 44 1.90 -6.34 -19.98
C ILE A 44 3.16 -6.01 -20.78
N ARG A 45 3.33 -4.75 -21.19
CA ARG A 45 4.54 -4.28 -21.87
C ARG A 45 5.76 -4.34 -20.96
N THR A 46 5.65 -3.83 -19.74
CA THR A 46 6.71 -3.91 -18.72
C THR A 46 7.07 -5.36 -18.40
N VAL A 47 6.09 -6.26 -18.26
CA VAL A 47 6.38 -7.69 -18.07
C VAL A 47 7.17 -8.27 -19.24
N LYS A 48 6.75 -7.99 -20.47
CA LYS A 48 7.46 -8.46 -21.67
C LYS A 48 8.89 -7.92 -21.74
N ASP A 49 9.08 -6.64 -21.44
CA ASP A 49 10.40 -5.99 -21.46
C ASP A 49 11.32 -6.60 -20.37
N VAL A 50 10.80 -6.88 -19.17
CA VAL A 50 11.57 -7.53 -18.10
C VAL A 50 11.92 -8.98 -18.47
N LEU A 51 10.95 -9.76 -18.98
CA LEU A 51 11.21 -11.13 -19.42
C LEU A 51 12.24 -11.17 -20.57
N ALA A 52 12.25 -10.16 -21.45
CA ALA A 52 13.27 -10.05 -22.49
C ALA A 52 14.67 -9.81 -21.89
N ALA A 53 14.80 -8.91 -20.91
CA ALA A 53 16.07 -8.63 -20.26
C ALA A 53 16.61 -9.82 -19.44
N LEU A 54 15.75 -10.50 -18.68
CA LEU A 54 16.14 -11.72 -17.94
C LEU A 54 16.62 -12.84 -18.89
N ARG A 55 16.03 -12.90 -20.10
CA ARG A 55 16.44 -13.84 -21.14
C ARG A 55 17.80 -13.45 -21.76
N GLU A 56 18.02 -12.17 -22.03
CA GLU A 56 19.30 -11.67 -22.53
C GLU A 56 20.46 -11.96 -21.57
N GLU A 57 20.19 -11.94 -20.26
CA GLU A 57 21.14 -12.34 -19.22
C GLU A 57 21.28 -13.86 -19.04
N GLY A 58 20.54 -14.66 -19.81
CA GLY A 58 20.59 -16.12 -19.75
C GLY A 58 19.96 -16.73 -18.50
N LEU A 59 19.18 -15.96 -17.72
CA LEU A 59 18.53 -16.44 -16.51
C LEU A 59 17.31 -17.31 -16.82
N ILE A 60 16.63 -17.04 -17.94
CA ILE A 60 15.40 -17.73 -18.37
C ILE A 60 15.40 -18.03 -19.88
N ARG A 61 14.57 -18.99 -20.28
CA ARG A 61 14.18 -19.24 -21.66
C ARG A 61 12.73 -18.82 -21.87
N THR A 62 12.45 -18.16 -22.99
CA THR A 62 11.08 -17.87 -23.44
C THR A 62 10.77 -18.65 -24.71
N GLU A 63 9.59 -19.23 -24.82
CA GLU A 63 9.07 -19.85 -26.05
C GLU A 63 7.73 -19.21 -26.43
N GLU A 64 7.40 -19.15 -27.72
CA GLU A 64 6.11 -18.62 -28.15
C GLU A 64 4.95 -19.40 -27.51
N ARG A 65 3.99 -18.66 -26.94
CA ARG A 65 2.77 -19.19 -26.30
C ARG A 65 3.01 -20.14 -25.12
N LYS A 66 4.21 -20.15 -24.53
CA LYS A 66 4.51 -20.88 -23.29
C LYS A 66 5.03 -19.94 -22.21
N THR A 67 4.94 -20.38 -20.96
CA THR A 67 5.54 -19.67 -19.83
C THR A 67 7.06 -19.71 -19.95
N ALA A 68 7.72 -18.67 -19.44
CA ALA A 68 9.18 -18.65 -19.37
C ALA A 68 9.67 -19.75 -18.41
N VAL A 69 10.82 -20.35 -18.69
CA VAL A 69 11.40 -21.43 -17.89
C VAL A 69 12.76 -20.99 -17.37
N VAL A 70 13.05 -21.22 -16.09
CA VAL A 70 14.33 -20.83 -15.49
C VAL A 70 15.48 -21.67 -16.04
N LEU A 71 16.54 -21.01 -16.50
CA LEU A 71 17.78 -21.62 -16.97
C LEU A 71 18.93 -21.48 -15.97
N TYR A 72 18.84 -20.53 -15.03
CA TYR A 72 19.86 -20.34 -14.02
C TYR A 72 19.99 -21.57 -13.11
N ARG A 73 21.21 -22.08 -12.96
CA ARG A 73 21.59 -23.06 -11.93
C ARG A 73 22.53 -22.36 -10.95
N PRO A 74 22.16 -22.21 -9.67
CA PRO A 74 23.10 -21.75 -8.65
C PRO A 74 24.34 -22.66 -8.66
N ARG A 75 25.55 -22.08 -8.69
CA ARG A 75 26.78 -22.87 -8.52
C ARG A 75 26.76 -23.46 -7.11
N ARG A 76 26.53 -24.77 -7.00
CA ARG A 76 26.70 -25.53 -5.74
C ARG A 76 28.18 -25.71 -5.44
N THR A 77 28.90 -24.62 -5.20
CA THR A 77 30.21 -24.68 -4.55
C THR A 77 30.00 -24.42 -3.07
N SER A 78 30.73 -25.14 -2.24
CA SER A 78 30.66 -25.17 -0.78
C SER A 78 30.98 -23.85 -0.06
N ASP A 79 31.13 -22.75 -0.78
CA ASP A 79 31.29 -21.39 -0.24
C ASP A 79 30.13 -20.53 -0.76
N GLU A 80 29.31 -20.05 0.19
CA GLU A 80 28.25 -19.02 0.05
C GLU A 80 26.95 -19.44 -0.67
N ASN A 81 25.99 -19.98 0.08
CA ASN A 81 24.60 -20.11 -0.36
C ASN A 81 24.03 -18.71 -0.70
N SER A 82 23.86 -18.38 -1.98
CA SER A 82 23.32 -17.08 -2.44
C SER A 82 21.98 -16.69 -1.79
N ILE A 83 21.18 -17.67 -1.38
CA ILE A 83 19.92 -17.48 -0.65
C ILE A 83 20.18 -17.02 0.79
N LEU A 84 21.14 -17.66 1.45
CA LEU A 84 21.55 -17.35 2.81
C LEU A 84 22.08 -15.91 2.89
N SER A 85 22.97 -15.53 1.95
CA SER A 85 23.46 -14.16 1.85
C SER A 85 22.33 -13.17 1.63
N TYR A 86 21.42 -13.44 0.69
CA TYR A 86 20.26 -12.57 0.45
C TYR A 86 19.40 -12.35 1.71
N VAL A 87 19.11 -13.43 2.44
CA VAL A 87 18.28 -13.39 3.66
C VAL A 87 19.01 -12.65 4.79
N LEU A 88 20.29 -12.95 5.02
CA LEU A 88 21.05 -12.33 6.11
C LEU A 88 21.43 -10.87 5.84
N GLU A 89 21.66 -10.49 4.58
CA GLU A 89 21.83 -9.10 4.16
C GLU A 89 20.59 -8.23 4.45
N ARG A 90 19.41 -8.84 4.54
CA ARG A 90 18.10 -8.18 4.74
C ARG A 90 17.45 -8.55 6.07
N ARG A 91 18.15 -9.20 7.00
CA ARG A 91 17.55 -9.83 8.19
C ARG A 91 16.67 -8.88 9.01
N THR A 92 17.09 -7.64 9.25
CA THR A 92 16.27 -6.67 10.00
C THR A 92 15.03 -6.29 9.21
N SER A 93 15.18 -5.91 7.94
CA SER A 93 14.02 -5.58 7.09
C SER A 93 13.04 -6.75 6.95
N LEU A 94 13.53 -7.98 6.85
CA LEU A 94 12.68 -9.17 6.77
C LEU A 94 11.92 -9.40 8.07
N ALA A 95 12.61 -9.38 9.22
CA ALA A 95 11.97 -9.52 10.53
C ALA A 95 10.90 -8.44 10.75
N GLU A 96 11.19 -7.18 10.41
CA GLU A 96 10.23 -6.09 10.48
C GLU A 96 9.07 -6.25 9.48
N THR A 97 9.31 -6.82 8.30
CA THR A 97 8.24 -7.08 7.31
C THR A 97 7.29 -8.16 7.84
N PHE A 98 7.79 -9.27 8.39
CA PHE A 98 6.93 -10.30 8.98
C PHE A 98 6.15 -9.76 10.19
N GLN A 99 6.77 -8.91 11.01
CA GLN A 99 6.07 -8.23 12.10
C GLN A 99 4.98 -7.30 11.58
N THR A 100 5.26 -6.56 10.51
CA THR A 100 4.27 -5.70 9.84
C THR A 100 3.11 -6.52 9.27
N ILE A 101 3.38 -7.67 8.64
CA ILE A 101 2.36 -8.61 8.15
C ILE A 101 1.48 -9.09 9.31
N ALA A 102 2.08 -9.55 10.41
CA ALA A 102 1.34 -10.06 11.57
C ALA A 102 0.47 -9.00 12.26
N LEU A 103 0.85 -7.73 12.19
CA LEU A 103 0.07 -6.62 12.73
C LEU A 103 -1.03 -6.15 11.79
N LEU A 104 -0.73 -6.01 10.49
CA LEU A 104 -1.59 -5.32 9.53
C LEU A 104 -2.56 -6.26 8.80
N MET A 105 -2.16 -7.51 8.54
CA MET A 105 -2.99 -8.43 7.75
C MET A 105 -4.26 -8.89 8.49
N PRO A 106 -4.23 -9.23 9.79
CA PRO A 106 -5.45 -9.64 10.50
C PRO A 106 -6.61 -8.64 10.41
N PRO A 107 -6.44 -7.33 10.71
CA PRO A 107 -7.53 -6.38 10.56
C PRO A 107 -7.97 -6.22 9.10
N LEU A 108 -7.05 -6.22 8.13
CA LEU A 108 -7.40 -6.15 6.70
C LEU A 108 -8.21 -7.36 6.21
N PHE A 109 -7.80 -8.57 6.56
CA PHE A 109 -8.53 -9.78 6.17
C PHE A 109 -9.87 -9.89 6.87
N SER A 110 -9.97 -9.53 8.15
CA SER A 110 -11.26 -9.52 8.85
C SER A 110 -12.25 -8.54 8.22
N PHE A 111 -11.80 -7.35 7.87
CA PHE A 111 -12.60 -6.36 7.14
C PHE A 111 -13.03 -6.89 5.77
N ALA A 112 -12.11 -7.50 5.01
CA ALA A 112 -12.40 -8.06 3.71
C ALA A 112 -13.43 -9.21 3.80
N ALA A 113 -13.25 -10.12 4.77
CA ALA A 113 -14.11 -11.27 4.98
C ALA A 113 -15.57 -10.88 5.26
N VAL A 114 -15.81 -9.85 6.07
CA VAL A 114 -17.19 -9.39 6.34
C VAL A 114 -17.82 -8.64 5.16
N SER A 115 -17.00 -8.20 4.21
CA SER A 115 -17.41 -7.44 3.03
C SER A 115 -17.77 -8.31 1.82
N CYS A 116 -17.50 -9.61 1.86
CA CYS A 116 -17.78 -10.56 0.78
C CYS A 116 -18.52 -11.80 1.30
N THR A 117 -19.08 -12.59 0.39
CA THR A 117 -19.62 -13.92 0.70
C THR A 117 -18.72 -15.00 0.12
N PRO A 118 -18.72 -16.22 0.69
CA PRO A 118 -17.90 -17.32 0.19
C PRO A 118 -18.13 -17.65 -1.29
N GLU A 119 -19.33 -17.40 -1.83
CA GLU A 119 -19.67 -17.64 -3.23
C GLU A 119 -18.95 -16.69 -4.19
N GLN A 120 -18.51 -15.53 -3.71
CA GLN A 120 -17.72 -14.57 -4.50
C GLN A 120 -16.23 -14.97 -4.56
N LEU A 121 -15.79 -15.90 -3.73
CA LEU A 121 -14.39 -16.29 -3.58
C LEU A 121 -14.09 -17.56 -4.38
N GLU A 122 -13.52 -17.39 -5.58
CA GLU A 122 -13.18 -18.48 -6.51
C GLU A 122 -12.38 -19.61 -5.81
N HIS A 123 -11.47 -19.26 -4.91
CA HIS A 123 -10.57 -20.21 -4.26
C HIS A 123 -11.05 -20.71 -2.89
N TYR A 124 -12.26 -20.37 -2.43
CA TYR A 124 -12.75 -20.79 -1.12
C TYR A 124 -12.96 -22.31 -1.01
N GLU A 125 -13.71 -22.91 -1.94
CA GLU A 125 -13.92 -24.36 -1.94
C GLU A 125 -12.63 -25.17 -2.20
N PRO A 126 -11.75 -24.77 -3.13
CA PRO A 126 -10.40 -25.34 -3.24
C PRO A 126 -9.61 -25.28 -1.92
N PHE A 127 -9.64 -24.15 -1.21
CA PHE A 127 -8.97 -23.98 0.07
C PHE A 127 -9.54 -24.92 1.14
N ARG A 128 -10.87 -25.02 1.26
CA ARG A 128 -11.50 -25.97 2.21
C ARG A 128 -11.13 -27.41 1.93
N LYS A 129 -11.14 -27.82 0.65
CA LYS A 129 -10.74 -29.18 0.24
C LYS A 129 -9.27 -29.45 0.54
N TYR A 130 -8.40 -28.46 0.38
CA TYR A 130 -6.98 -28.55 0.75
C TYR A 130 -6.82 -28.81 2.25
N ILE A 131 -7.55 -28.09 3.10
CA ILE A 131 -7.53 -28.30 4.56
C ILE A 131 -8.09 -29.68 4.94
N GLN A 132 -9.21 -30.10 4.36
CA GLN A 132 -9.88 -31.36 4.68
C GLN A 132 -9.11 -32.61 4.25
N LYS A 133 -8.45 -32.59 3.09
CA LYS A 133 -7.71 -33.75 2.59
C LYS A 133 -6.43 -34.03 3.37
N GLY A 134 -5.95 -33.07 4.17
CA GLY A 134 -4.57 -33.05 4.67
C GLY A 134 -3.58 -32.96 3.51
N SER A 135 -2.35 -32.53 3.78
CA SER A 135 -1.29 -32.42 2.77
C SER A 135 -0.82 -33.79 2.25
N GLY A 136 -1.68 -34.50 1.51
CA GLY A 136 -1.28 -35.63 0.66
C GLY A 136 -0.59 -35.17 -0.63
N ASP A 137 -0.59 -33.87 -0.91
CA ASP A 137 0.05 -33.26 -2.07
C ASP A 137 1.41 -32.65 -1.71
N LYS A 138 2.40 -32.83 -2.57
CA LYS A 138 3.80 -32.38 -2.40
C LYS A 138 3.94 -30.84 -2.43
N THR A 139 2.84 -30.11 -2.53
CA THR A 139 2.80 -28.65 -2.52
C THR A 139 3.02 -28.12 -1.10
N ARG A 140 4.29 -27.83 -0.78
CA ARG A 140 4.77 -27.23 0.47
C ARG A 140 4.28 -25.80 0.75
N ARG A 141 3.39 -25.23 -0.08
CA ARG A 141 2.94 -23.84 0.04
C ARG A 141 1.46 -23.77 0.42
N ILE A 142 1.15 -22.96 1.43
CA ILE A 142 -0.22 -22.57 1.76
C ILE A 142 -0.79 -21.81 0.55
N PRO A 143 -1.95 -22.19 0.01
CA PRO A 143 -2.56 -21.48 -1.09
C PRO A 143 -3.05 -20.10 -0.62
N SER A 144 -2.29 -19.05 -0.91
CA SER A 144 -2.62 -17.64 -0.63
C SER A 144 -3.68 -17.06 -1.56
N ASN A 145 -4.10 -17.80 -2.60
CA ASN A 145 -5.09 -17.32 -3.56
C ASN A 145 -6.42 -16.91 -2.91
N LEU A 146 -6.88 -17.64 -1.88
CA LEU A 146 -8.07 -17.25 -1.12
C LEU A 146 -7.90 -15.87 -0.46
N PHE A 147 -6.71 -15.58 0.08
CA PHE A 147 -6.41 -14.31 0.72
C PHE A 147 -6.37 -13.17 -0.30
N HIS A 148 -5.88 -13.42 -1.52
CA HIS A 148 -6.00 -12.49 -2.64
C HIS A 148 -7.45 -12.25 -3.06
N ASP A 149 -8.28 -13.28 -3.12
CA ASP A 149 -9.70 -13.14 -3.46
C ASP A 149 -10.41 -12.24 -2.44
N LEU A 150 -10.20 -12.48 -1.13
CA LEU A 150 -10.76 -11.65 -0.05
C LEU A 150 -10.46 -10.16 -0.28
N LEU A 151 -9.18 -9.82 -0.47
CA LEU A 151 -8.76 -8.43 -0.61
C LEU A 151 -9.23 -7.82 -1.94
N ARG A 152 -9.36 -8.61 -3.01
CA ARG A 152 -9.86 -8.15 -4.31
C ARG A 152 -11.34 -7.82 -4.27
N GLU A 153 -12.14 -8.61 -3.55
CA GLU A 153 -13.59 -8.41 -3.45
C GLU A 153 -13.96 -7.12 -2.69
N THR A 154 -13.03 -6.54 -1.91
CA THR A 154 -13.22 -5.21 -1.29
C THR A 154 -13.34 -4.06 -2.29
N GLY A 155 -13.04 -4.28 -3.57
CA GLY A 155 -12.99 -3.25 -4.60
C GLY A 155 -11.84 -2.24 -4.44
N SER A 156 -11.03 -2.37 -3.40
CA SER A 156 -9.87 -1.53 -3.15
C SER A 156 -8.76 -1.80 -4.15
N LEU A 157 -8.16 -0.74 -4.69
CA LEU A 157 -7.03 -0.85 -5.60
C LEU A 157 -5.69 -1.08 -4.88
N LEU A 158 -5.66 -0.96 -3.55
CA LEU A 158 -4.43 -1.01 -2.75
C LEU A 158 -4.33 -2.24 -1.85
N LEU A 159 -5.44 -2.80 -1.35
CA LEU A 159 -5.35 -3.88 -0.35
C LEU A 159 -4.68 -5.14 -0.92
N ASN A 160 -5.17 -5.66 -2.04
CA ASN A 160 -4.57 -6.81 -2.70
C ASN A 160 -3.14 -6.52 -3.20
N ASP A 161 -2.89 -5.30 -3.67
CA ASP A 161 -1.56 -4.88 -4.10
C ASP A 161 -0.53 -4.92 -2.97
N LEU A 162 -0.90 -4.33 -1.83
CA LEU A 162 -0.05 -4.32 -0.66
C LEU A 162 0.27 -5.75 -0.22
N TYR A 163 -0.75 -6.61 -0.15
CA TYR A 163 -0.56 -8.01 0.22
C TYR A 163 0.36 -8.74 -0.76
N ALA A 164 0.16 -8.58 -2.07
CA ALA A 164 1.03 -9.17 -3.09
C ALA A 164 2.48 -8.67 -2.97
N SER A 165 2.69 -7.37 -2.71
CA SER A 165 4.01 -6.78 -2.52
C SER A 165 4.72 -7.35 -1.28
N LEU A 166 4.00 -7.50 -0.18
CA LEU A 166 4.51 -8.11 1.06
C LEU A 166 4.80 -9.61 0.87
N GLU A 167 3.91 -10.35 0.21
CA GLU A 167 4.07 -11.77 -0.08
C GLU A 167 5.32 -12.03 -0.95
N VAL A 168 5.49 -11.26 -2.02
CA VAL A 168 6.66 -11.35 -2.90
C VAL A 168 7.97 -11.12 -2.14
N TYR A 169 8.00 -10.12 -1.25
CA TYR A 169 9.18 -9.82 -0.44
C TYR A 169 9.45 -10.92 0.61
N ALA A 170 8.40 -11.47 1.21
CA ALA A 170 8.46 -12.54 2.22
C ALA A 170 8.73 -13.94 1.63
N GLN A 171 8.66 -14.12 0.30
CA GLN A 171 8.76 -15.43 -0.34
C GLN A 171 10.15 -16.06 -0.26
N VAL A 172 11.22 -15.25 -0.36
CA VAL A 172 12.61 -15.77 -0.39
C VAL A 172 13.04 -16.40 0.94
N PRO A 173 12.80 -15.77 2.11
CA PRO A 173 13.08 -16.41 3.39
C PRO A 173 12.32 -17.72 3.60
N LEU A 174 11.04 -17.78 3.22
CA LEU A 174 10.24 -19.00 3.38
C LEU A 174 10.79 -20.17 2.56
N VAL A 175 11.33 -19.89 1.36
CA VAL A 175 12.00 -20.92 0.55
C VAL A 175 13.25 -21.45 1.25
N LEU A 176 14.09 -20.57 1.81
CA LEU A 176 15.30 -20.98 2.54
C LEU A 176 14.96 -21.92 3.71
N MET A 177 13.94 -21.56 4.49
CA MET A 177 13.46 -22.36 5.62
C MET A 177 12.94 -23.75 5.19
N CYS A 178 12.27 -23.83 4.03
CA CYS A 178 11.81 -25.10 3.47
C CYS A 178 12.92 -25.93 2.79
N GLU A 179 14.05 -25.32 2.44
CA GLU A 179 15.20 -26.03 1.86
C GLU A 179 16.10 -26.67 2.93
N GLU A 180 16.17 -26.11 4.14
CA GLU A 180 16.94 -26.71 5.24
C GLU A 180 16.35 -28.06 5.73
N ASP A 181 15.05 -28.30 5.53
CA ASP A 181 14.40 -29.59 5.82
C ASP A 181 13.53 -30.10 4.64
N PRO A 182 14.06 -31.00 3.79
CA PRO A 182 13.30 -31.63 2.72
C PRO A 182 12.12 -32.49 3.19
N SER A 183 12.07 -32.85 4.48
CA SER A 183 10.97 -33.57 5.12
C SER A 183 9.95 -32.66 5.80
N TYR A 184 10.11 -31.33 5.71
CA TYR A 184 9.19 -30.36 6.29
C TYR A 184 7.74 -30.62 5.85
N VAL A 185 6.91 -30.94 6.84
CA VAL A 185 5.46 -31.04 6.73
C VAL A 185 4.88 -29.87 7.52
N ILE A 186 3.85 -29.23 6.97
CA ILE A 186 3.09 -28.19 7.69
C ILE A 186 2.67 -28.74 9.06
N PRO A 187 3.08 -28.13 10.18
CA PRO A 187 2.73 -28.60 11.52
C PRO A 187 1.21 -28.70 11.72
N GLU A 188 0.75 -29.68 12.50
CA GLU A 188 -0.68 -29.84 12.80
C GLU A 188 -1.30 -28.59 13.46
N GLU A 189 -0.51 -27.83 14.21
CA GLU A 189 -0.93 -26.53 14.75
C GLU A 189 -1.25 -25.50 13.66
N GLU A 190 -0.40 -25.40 12.63
CA GLU A 190 -0.61 -24.50 11.51
C GLU A 190 -1.83 -24.92 10.69
N LYS A 191 -2.04 -26.23 10.50
CA LYS A 191 -3.26 -26.77 9.88
C LYS A 191 -4.51 -26.41 10.68
N ARG A 192 -4.48 -26.54 12.01
CA ARG A 192 -5.59 -26.14 12.89
C ARG A 192 -5.91 -24.65 12.77
N ARG A 193 -4.88 -23.78 12.72
CA ARG A 193 -5.06 -22.33 12.52
C ARG A 193 -5.70 -22.02 11.16
N LEU A 194 -5.24 -22.66 10.09
CA LEU A 194 -5.84 -22.51 8.76
C LEU A 194 -7.30 -23.02 8.69
N ALA A 195 -7.59 -24.13 9.37
CA ALA A 195 -8.94 -24.67 9.48
C ALA A 195 -9.88 -23.70 10.22
N ALA A 196 -9.41 -23.11 11.33
CA ALA A 196 -10.18 -22.11 12.07
C ALA A 196 -10.54 -20.89 11.20
N VAL A 197 -9.61 -20.40 10.37
CA VAL A 197 -9.91 -19.35 9.39
C VAL A 197 -11.00 -19.80 8.43
N ALA A 198 -10.87 -20.99 7.82
CA ALA A 198 -11.87 -21.50 6.87
C ALA A 198 -13.28 -21.62 7.48
N GLU A 199 -13.37 -22.05 8.74
CA GLU A 199 -14.63 -22.23 9.45
C GLU A 199 -15.32 -20.91 9.83
N LEU A 200 -14.53 -19.88 10.15
CA LEU A 200 -15.06 -18.58 10.60
C LEU A 200 -15.42 -17.62 9.46
N LEU A 201 -14.82 -17.78 8.27
CA LEU A 201 -15.07 -16.90 7.12
C LEU A 201 -16.57 -16.72 6.79
N PRO A 202 -17.44 -17.75 6.82
CA PRO A 202 -18.88 -17.58 6.59
C PRO A 202 -19.62 -16.81 7.70
N GLY A 203 -19.09 -16.81 8.93
CA GLY A 203 -19.80 -16.38 10.14
C GLY A 203 -19.97 -14.87 10.31
N LYS A 204 -19.31 -14.05 9.49
CA LYS A 204 -19.29 -12.57 9.54
C LYS A 204 -18.93 -11.93 10.90
N GLN A 205 -18.43 -12.72 11.84
CA GLN A 205 -17.98 -12.26 13.15
C GLN A 205 -16.58 -11.66 13.03
N GLN A 206 -16.51 -10.37 12.68
CA GLN A 206 -15.26 -9.69 12.29
C GLN A 206 -14.14 -9.89 13.33
N GLU A 207 -14.46 -9.76 14.61
CA GLU A 207 -13.46 -9.86 15.69
C GLU A 207 -12.92 -11.29 15.87
N GLU A 208 -13.76 -12.31 15.73
CA GLU A 208 -13.33 -13.71 15.77
C GLU A 208 -12.47 -14.06 14.55
N ILE A 209 -12.87 -13.58 13.37
CA ILE A 209 -12.09 -13.73 12.13
C ILE A 209 -10.74 -13.04 12.28
N ARG A 210 -10.72 -11.82 12.82
CA ARG A 210 -9.49 -11.05 13.09
C ARG A 210 -8.57 -11.82 14.02
N LYS A 211 -9.11 -12.40 15.10
CA LYS A 211 -8.35 -13.23 16.03
C LYS A 211 -7.79 -14.47 15.35
N ALA A 212 -8.57 -15.17 14.52
CA ALA A 212 -8.09 -16.35 13.80
C ALA A 212 -6.93 -16.03 12.84
N PHE A 213 -7.00 -14.88 12.14
CA PHE A 213 -5.86 -14.41 11.34
C PHE A 213 -4.66 -13.98 12.19
N PHE A 214 -4.88 -13.37 13.35
CA PHE A 214 -3.79 -13.05 14.28
C PHE A 214 -3.08 -14.32 14.74
N ASP A 215 -3.84 -15.34 15.16
CA ASP A 215 -3.30 -16.63 15.60
C ASP A 215 -2.57 -17.38 14.48
N LEU A 216 -2.93 -17.12 13.21
CA LEU A 216 -2.24 -17.65 12.03
C LEU A 216 -0.88 -16.97 11.79
N TYR A 217 -0.81 -15.63 11.86
CA TYR A 217 0.38 -14.88 11.45
C TYR A 217 1.37 -14.57 12.59
N ALA A 218 0.90 -14.37 13.83
CA ALA A 218 1.75 -13.96 14.94
C ALA A 218 2.87 -14.99 15.23
N PRO A 219 2.59 -16.30 15.32
CA PRO A 219 3.65 -17.30 15.56
C PRO A 219 4.68 -17.37 14.43
N VAL A 220 4.24 -17.17 13.17
CA VAL A 220 5.15 -17.17 12.02
C VAL A 220 6.13 -15.99 12.12
N SER A 221 5.65 -14.82 12.53
CA SER A 221 6.53 -13.65 12.72
C SER A 221 7.57 -13.87 13.81
N GLU A 222 7.22 -14.53 14.92
CA GLU A 222 8.14 -14.85 16.00
C GLU A 222 9.19 -15.87 15.55
N ASN A 223 8.74 -16.98 14.94
CA ASN A 223 9.61 -18.04 14.44
C ASN A 223 10.63 -17.53 13.41
N ILE A 224 10.20 -16.67 12.48
CA ILE A 224 11.10 -16.08 11.48
C ILE A 224 12.13 -15.16 12.15
N ARG A 225 11.71 -14.35 13.13
CA ARG A 225 12.65 -13.48 13.86
C ARG A 225 13.71 -14.31 14.58
N ASP A 226 13.30 -15.35 15.30
CA ASP A 226 14.21 -16.23 16.04
C ASP A 226 15.15 -16.96 15.10
N CYS A 227 14.65 -17.47 13.97
CA CYS A 227 15.48 -18.13 12.98
C CYS A 227 16.51 -17.17 12.37
N LEU A 228 16.10 -15.98 11.94
CA LEU A 228 17.01 -14.96 11.42
C LEU A 228 18.08 -14.57 12.45
N GLN A 229 17.72 -14.49 13.73
CA GLN A 229 18.67 -14.23 14.82
C GLN A 229 19.68 -15.38 14.99
N GLN A 230 19.22 -16.63 14.99
CA GLN A 230 20.10 -17.80 15.08
C GLN A 230 21.06 -17.89 13.89
N MET A 231 20.55 -17.68 12.68
CA MET A 231 21.35 -17.65 11.46
C MET A 231 22.38 -16.51 11.49
N SER A 232 21.99 -15.34 11.98
CA SER A 232 22.88 -14.19 12.16
C SER A 232 24.07 -14.51 13.09
N VAL A 233 23.82 -15.21 14.19
CA VAL A 233 24.87 -15.67 15.11
C VAL A 233 25.78 -16.71 14.46
N ARG A 234 25.22 -17.62 13.66
CA ARG A 234 25.97 -18.66 12.96
C ARG A 234 26.83 -18.12 11.81
N PHE A 235 26.42 -17.01 11.19
CA PHE A 235 27.09 -16.42 10.02
C PHE A 235 27.39 -14.92 10.24
N PRO A 236 28.28 -14.58 11.19
CA PRO A 236 28.55 -13.19 11.58
C PRO A 236 29.24 -12.34 10.50
N ASN A 237 29.83 -12.99 9.50
CA ASN A 237 30.57 -12.31 8.43
C ASN A 237 29.66 -11.64 7.37
N ILE A 238 28.38 -12.02 7.32
CA ILE A 238 27.43 -11.44 6.37
C ILE A 238 26.87 -10.15 6.95
N ARG A 239 27.19 -9.02 6.30
CA ARG A 239 26.76 -7.69 6.73
C ARG A 239 25.42 -7.33 6.12
N GLU A 240 24.59 -6.64 6.89
CA GLU A 240 23.34 -6.09 6.39
C GLU A 240 23.58 -4.98 5.36
N LEU A 241 22.70 -4.94 4.36
CA LEU A 241 22.65 -3.88 3.36
C LEU A 241 21.73 -2.77 3.84
N PRO A 242 22.24 -1.55 4.11
CA PRO A 242 21.41 -0.45 4.62
C PRO A 242 20.24 -0.07 3.70
N ASP A 243 20.41 -0.22 2.39
CA ASP A 243 19.42 0.16 1.38
C ASP A 243 18.43 -0.96 1.00
N ALA A 244 18.54 -2.14 1.62
CA ALA A 244 17.75 -3.31 1.28
C ALA A 244 16.43 -3.39 2.08
N ALA A 245 15.84 -2.24 2.39
CA ALA A 245 14.56 -2.13 3.07
C ALA A 245 13.39 -2.48 2.14
N PHE A 246 12.30 -3.00 2.72
CA PHE A 246 11.03 -3.12 2.03
C PHE A 246 10.59 -1.76 1.48
N SER A 247 10.16 -1.75 0.22
CA SER A 247 9.59 -0.58 -0.43
C SER A 247 8.25 -0.93 -1.07
N TRP A 248 7.23 -0.12 -0.79
CA TRP A 248 5.94 -0.19 -1.46
C TRP A 248 5.66 1.12 -2.21
N THR A 249 5.33 1.01 -3.49
CA THR A 249 5.09 2.16 -4.38
C THR A 249 3.65 2.13 -4.90
N PRO A 250 2.67 2.58 -4.11
CA PRO A 250 1.26 2.52 -4.49
C PRO A 250 0.91 3.50 -5.62
N GLU A 251 1.74 4.52 -5.83
CA GLU A 251 1.58 5.55 -6.86
C GLU A 251 1.86 5.07 -8.30
N ARG A 252 2.10 3.76 -8.55
CA ARG A 252 2.51 3.16 -9.84
C ARG A 252 2.40 4.09 -11.07
N GLY A 253 3.52 4.68 -11.47
CA GLY A 253 3.60 5.54 -12.66
C GLY A 253 3.09 6.99 -12.49
N ARG A 254 2.87 7.48 -11.26
CA ARG A 254 2.44 8.86 -10.96
C ARG A 254 3.51 9.75 -10.35
N ASP A 255 4.70 9.21 -10.10
CA ASP A 255 5.80 9.94 -9.48
C ASP A 255 6.55 10.84 -10.50
N HIS A 256 5.77 11.62 -11.25
CA HIS A 256 6.25 12.59 -12.21
C HIS A 256 6.26 13.99 -11.56
N TYR A 257 7.30 14.77 -11.85
CA TYR A 257 7.45 16.12 -11.31
C TYR A 257 6.27 17.06 -11.62
N TYR A 258 5.59 16.88 -12.75
CA TYR A 258 4.42 17.70 -13.10
C TYR A 258 3.28 17.53 -12.09
N THR A 259 3.21 16.35 -11.49
CA THR A 259 2.12 15.91 -10.63
C THR A 259 2.33 16.62 -9.27
N GLN A 260 3.56 16.66 -8.74
CA GLN A 260 3.89 17.51 -7.57
C GLN A 260 3.58 19.00 -7.79
N ILE A 261 3.88 19.53 -8.97
CA ILE A 261 3.57 20.93 -9.32
C ILE A 261 2.06 21.16 -9.37
N SER A 262 1.30 20.24 -9.96
CA SER A 262 -0.15 20.34 -10.00
C SER A 262 -0.76 20.44 -8.60
N ARG A 263 -0.29 19.64 -7.65
CA ARG A 263 -0.75 19.69 -6.25
C ARG A 263 -0.48 21.05 -5.63
N ASP A 264 0.77 21.51 -5.65
CA ASP A 264 1.15 22.78 -5.02
C ASP A 264 0.39 23.98 -5.63
N LEU A 265 0.11 23.95 -6.93
CA LEU A 265 -0.73 24.96 -7.57
C LEU A 265 -2.19 24.87 -7.11
N ILE A 266 -2.76 23.66 -7.01
CA ILE A 266 -4.13 23.48 -6.53
C ILE A 266 -4.26 23.94 -5.07
N ASP A 267 -3.29 23.61 -4.21
CA ASP A 267 -3.26 24.04 -2.81
C ASP A 267 -3.23 25.56 -2.72
N LYS A 268 -2.40 26.22 -3.53
CA LYS A 268 -2.33 27.69 -3.58
C LYS A 268 -3.62 28.32 -4.10
N ILE A 269 -4.32 27.68 -5.04
CA ILE A 269 -5.62 28.16 -5.52
C ILE A 269 -6.69 27.98 -4.43
N GLY A 270 -6.74 26.81 -3.81
CA GLY A 270 -7.72 26.49 -2.77
C GLY A 270 -7.55 27.28 -1.47
N THR A 271 -6.31 27.61 -1.10
CA THR A 271 -5.98 28.48 0.05
C THR A 271 -6.09 29.98 -0.27
N GLY A 272 -6.35 30.35 -1.53
CA GLY A 272 -6.46 31.74 -1.95
C GLY A 272 -5.14 32.48 -2.16
N VAL A 273 -3.99 31.81 -2.05
CA VAL A 273 -2.68 32.35 -2.45
C VAL A 273 -2.70 32.76 -3.93
N TYR A 274 -3.37 31.97 -4.77
CA TYR A 274 -3.77 32.35 -6.11
C TYR A 274 -5.29 32.54 -6.16
N GLU A 275 -5.74 33.78 -6.08
CA GLU A 275 -7.17 34.11 -6.06
C GLU A 275 -7.88 33.62 -7.33
N ALA A 276 -9.06 33.01 -7.17
CA ALA A 276 -9.89 32.57 -8.29
C ALA A 276 -10.25 33.76 -9.19
N GLY A 277 -10.12 33.57 -10.50
CA GLY A 277 -10.29 34.61 -11.53
C GLY A 277 -9.00 35.35 -11.89
N THR A 278 -7.89 35.14 -11.17
CA THR A 278 -6.59 35.76 -11.47
C THR A 278 -5.68 34.86 -12.31
N PHE A 279 -4.67 35.45 -12.94
CA PHE A 279 -3.67 34.69 -13.70
C PHE A 279 -2.66 34.01 -12.77
N LEU A 280 -2.43 32.72 -13.01
CA LEU A 280 -1.29 31.99 -12.46
C LEU A 280 0.02 32.60 -12.99
N PRO A 281 1.16 32.40 -12.28
CA PRO A 281 2.46 32.80 -12.79
C PRO A 281 2.73 32.22 -14.19
N SER A 282 3.43 32.98 -15.03
CA SER A 282 3.76 32.56 -16.40
C SER A 282 4.53 31.23 -16.43
N GLU A 283 4.44 30.48 -17.54
CA GLU A 283 5.18 29.22 -17.70
C GLU A 283 6.68 29.38 -17.38
N ALA A 284 7.29 30.49 -17.83
CA ALA A 284 8.69 30.80 -17.56
C ALA A 284 8.99 31.07 -16.08
N ASN A 285 8.04 31.65 -15.33
CA ASN A 285 8.17 31.83 -13.89
C ASN A 285 8.01 30.51 -13.15
N LEU A 286 7.04 29.68 -13.52
CA LEU A 286 6.83 28.35 -12.94
C LEU A 286 8.04 27.44 -13.21
N CYS A 287 8.63 27.46 -14.42
CA CYS A 287 9.86 26.71 -14.71
C CYS A 287 10.99 27.09 -13.77
N ARG A 288 11.17 28.40 -13.53
CA ARG A 288 12.18 28.93 -12.60
C ARG A 288 11.87 28.55 -11.15
N GLN A 289 10.61 28.65 -10.73
CA GLN A 289 10.19 28.35 -9.36
C GLN A 289 10.39 26.88 -9.00
N TYR A 290 9.97 25.96 -9.87
CA TYR A 290 10.04 24.52 -9.60
C TYR A 290 11.30 23.84 -10.13
N HIS A 291 12.15 24.57 -10.86
CA HIS A 291 13.40 24.05 -11.44
C HIS A 291 13.14 22.87 -12.40
N VAL A 292 12.10 22.99 -13.22
CA VAL A 292 11.69 21.95 -14.19
C VAL A 292 11.61 22.48 -15.62
N SER A 293 11.47 21.57 -16.58
CA SER A 293 11.27 21.92 -17.99
C SER A 293 9.89 22.54 -18.26
N ALA A 294 9.79 23.33 -19.34
CA ALA A 294 8.52 23.87 -19.82
C ALA A 294 7.50 22.79 -20.17
N ALA A 295 7.95 21.62 -20.65
CA ALA A 295 7.05 20.48 -20.92
C ALA A 295 6.41 19.95 -19.62
N THR A 296 7.16 19.94 -18.52
CA THR A 296 6.67 19.54 -17.19
C THR A 296 5.63 20.53 -16.66
N VAL A 297 5.90 21.84 -16.75
CA VAL A 297 4.95 22.89 -16.36
C VAL A 297 3.69 22.84 -17.21
N ARG A 298 3.80 22.76 -18.54
CA ARG A 298 2.64 22.65 -19.43
C ARG A 298 1.79 21.42 -19.12
N LYS A 299 2.41 20.30 -18.78
CA LYS A 299 1.69 19.11 -18.34
C LYS A 299 0.96 19.34 -17.02
N ALA A 300 1.59 20.02 -16.05
CA ALA A 300 0.96 20.38 -14.78
C ALA A 300 -0.26 21.30 -14.99
N LEU A 301 -0.12 22.36 -15.79
CA LEU A 301 -1.21 23.28 -16.12
C LEU A 301 -2.33 22.59 -16.91
N SER A 302 -1.99 21.68 -17.83
CA SER A 302 -2.97 20.85 -18.51
C SER A 302 -3.75 19.98 -17.53
N THR A 303 -3.09 19.40 -16.52
CA THR A 303 -3.75 18.64 -15.46
C THR A 303 -4.68 19.54 -14.63
N LEU A 304 -4.29 20.78 -14.32
CA LEU A 304 -5.18 21.74 -13.64
C LEU A 304 -6.42 22.08 -14.48
N ASN A 305 -6.26 22.28 -15.79
CA ASN A 305 -7.39 22.54 -16.68
C ASN A 305 -8.39 21.40 -16.66
N VAL A 306 -7.89 20.17 -16.77
CA VAL A 306 -8.76 18.99 -16.75
C VAL A 306 -9.38 18.80 -15.36
N LEU A 307 -8.68 19.10 -14.27
CA LEU A 307 -9.26 19.04 -12.92
C LEU A 307 -10.24 20.19 -12.61
N GLY A 308 -10.37 21.18 -13.49
CA GLY A 308 -11.25 22.33 -13.26
C GLY A 308 -10.69 23.36 -12.27
N PHE A 309 -9.39 23.34 -11.98
CA PHE A 309 -8.71 24.35 -11.14
C PHE A 309 -8.09 25.48 -11.97
N ALA A 310 -8.04 25.34 -13.29
CA ALA A 310 -7.55 26.39 -14.16
C ALA A 310 -8.26 26.42 -15.51
N VAL A 311 -8.15 27.56 -16.21
CA VAL A 311 -8.51 27.68 -17.62
C VAL A 311 -7.37 28.36 -18.35
N THR A 312 -6.77 27.65 -19.30
CA THR A 312 -5.71 28.22 -20.14
C THR A 312 -6.30 28.95 -21.34
N GLN A 313 -5.96 30.22 -21.46
CA GLN A 313 -6.27 31.06 -22.62
C GLN A 313 -5.02 31.15 -23.50
N ASN A 314 -5.10 30.54 -24.69
CA ASN A 314 -3.99 30.51 -25.65
C ASN A 314 -3.41 31.91 -25.89
N GLY A 315 -2.10 32.07 -25.65
CA GLY A 315 -1.37 33.32 -25.83
C GLY A 315 -1.58 34.40 -24.75
N ARG A 316 -2.45 34.17 -23.76
CA ARG A 316 -2.71 35.13 -22.66
C ARG A 316 -2.25 34.62 -21.30
N GLY A 317 -2.28 33.31 -21.08
CA GLY A 317 -1.86 32.68 -19.81
C GLY A 317 -2.94 31.77 -19.25
N THR A 318 -2.77 31.36 -18.00
CA THR A 318 -3.68 30.42 -17.32
C THR A 318 -4.35 31.11 -16.14
N ILE A 319 -5.67 31.06 -16.09
CA ILE A 319 -6.48 31.68 -15.03
C ILE A 319 -6.83 30.63 -13.98
N ALA A 320 -6.64 30.93 -12.70
CA ALA A 320 -7.07 30.09 -11.58
C ALA A 320 -8.60 30.10 -11.47
N ILE A 321 -9.22 28.94 -11.29
CA ILE A 321 -10.66 28.81 -11.02
C ILE A 321 -10.90 27.79 -9.91
N LEU A 322 -12.04 27.91 -9.23
CA LEU A 322 -12.51 26.85 -8.34
C LEU A 322 -13.45 25.92 -9.12
N PRO A 323 -13.31 24.60 -8.98
CA PRO A 323 -14.15 23.66 -9.71
C PRO A 323 -15.61 23.74 -9.25
N ASP A 324 -16.52 23.66 -10.22
CA ASP A 324 -17.95 23.46 -9.96
C ASP A 324 -18.33 21.96 -10.00
N ASP A 325 -19.52 21.63 -9.49
CA ASP A 325 -19.99 20.24 -9.46
C ASP A 325 -20.07 19.63 -10.87
N GLN A 326 -20.45 20.42 -11.88
CA GLN A 326 -20.61 19.94 -13.26
C GLN A 326 -19.27 19.59 -13.92
N THR A 327 -18.23 20.38 -13.68
CA THR A 327 -16.88 20.13 -14.20
C THR A 327 -16.29 18.91 -13.52
N THR A 328 -16.44 18.81 -12.21
CA THR A 328 -16.01 17.64 -11.43
C THR A 328 -16.64 16.35 -11.94
N PHE A 329 -17.96 16.33 -12.15
CA PHE A 329 -18.67 15.14 -12.65
C PHE A 329 -18.31 14.80 -14.10
N ARG A 330 -17.97 15.79 -14.95
CA ARG A 330 -17.47 15.54 -16.31
C ARG A 330 -16.12 14.84 -16.28
N CYS A 331 -15.23 15.21 -15.36
CA CYS A 331 -13.90 14.61 -15.24
C CYS A 331 -13.97 13.13 -14.80
N MET A 332 -15.03 12.73 -14.11
CA MET A 332 -15.25 11.32 -13.73
C MET A 332 -15.49 10.39 -14.92
N LYS A 333 -15.74 10.93 -16.12
CA LYS A 333 -15.82 10.15 -17.37
C LYS A 333 -14.46 9.82 -17.96
N ASP A 334 -13.39 10.48 -17.52
CA ASP A 334 -12.03 10.17 -17.93
C ASP A 334 -11.48 9.02 -17.08
N GLU A 335 -10.98 7.97 -17.73
CA GLU A 335 -10.50 6.75 -17.08
C GLU A 335 -9.29 6.98 -16.16
N THR A 336 -8.47 7.98 -16.44
CA THR A 336 -7.33 8.33 -15.58
C THR A 336 -7.85 8.92 -14.28
N TYR A 337 -8.68 9.96 -14.34
CA TYR A 337 -9.25 10.61 -13.14
C TYR A 337 -10.13 9.69 -12.32
N LYS A 338 -10.90 8.82 -12.98
CA LYS A 338 -11.65 7.75 -12.32
C LYS A 338 -10.72 6.85 -11.51
N ARG A 339 -9.65 6.34 -12.11
CA ARG A 339 -8.66 5.51 -11.43
C ARG A 339 -7.98 6.27 -10.29
N ASP A 340 -7.66 7.54 -10.48
CA ASP A 340 -7.06 8.40 -9.45
C ASP A 340 -7.96 8.54 -8.23
N THR A 341 -9.23 8.79 -8.47
CA THR A 341 -10.26 8.90 -7.44
C THR A 341 -10.42 7.58 -6.67
N LEU A 342 -10.48 6.45 -7.38
CA LEU A 342 -10.58 5.14 -6.75
C LEU A 342 -9.33 4.79 -5.91
N LEU A 343 -8.13 5.19 -6.36
CA LEU A 343 -6.89 5.02 -5.59
C LEU A 343 -6.88 5.89 -4.33
N TYR A 344 -7.36 7.13 -4.42
CA TYR A 344 -7.51 8.01 -3.26
C TYR A 344 -8.48 7.40 -2.22
N LEU A 345 -9.65 6.94 -2.65
CA LEU A 345 -10.62 6.27 -1.77
C LEU A 345 -10.03 4.99 -1.16
N SER A 346 -9.26 4.22 -1.94
CA SER A 346 -8.55 3.03 -1.47
C SER A 346 -7.48 3.37 -0.42
N ALA A 347 -6.79 4.51 -0.57
CA ALA A 347 -5.79 4.97 0.40
C ALA A 347 -6.45 5.40 1.72
N LEU A 348 -7.59 6.11 1.67
CA LEU A 348 -8.34 6.45 2.88
C LEU A 348 -8.83 5.19 3.62
N GLN A 349 -9.32 4.20 2.88
CA GLN A 349 -9.76 2.92 3.43
C GLN A 349 -8.61 2.19 4.12
N LEU A 350 -7.45 2.09 3.46
CA LEU A 350 -6.26 1.45 4.03
C LEU A 350 -5.76 2.23 5.26
N MET A 351 -5.73 3.57 5.22
CA MET A 351 -5.33 4.40 6.36
C MET A 351 -6.26 4.23 7.56
N ALA A 352 -7.58 4.19 7.35
CA ALA A 352 -8.55 3.99 8.41
C ALA A 352 -8.30 2.70 9.20
N ILE A 353 -7.85 1.63 8.52
CA ILE A 353 -7.53 0.34 9.14
C ILE A 353 -6.11 0.33 9.71
N ALA A 354 -5.12 0.78 8.93
CA ALA A 354 -3.70 0.70 9.26
C ALA A 354 -3.26 1.65 10.38
N ILE A 355 -3.98 2.76 10.59
CA ILE A 355 -3.61 3.74 11.64
C ILE A 355 -3.73 3.14 13.05
N ARG A 356 -4.67 2.22 13.27
CA ARG A 356 -4.89 1.61 14.60
C ARG A 356 -3.68 0.80 15.09
N PRO A 357 -3.17 -0.22 14.35
CA PRO A 357 -1.96 -0.93 14.76
C PRO A 357 -0.72 -0.03 14.76
N ALA A 358 -0.65 0.99 13.91
CA ALA A 358 0.45 1.96 13.94
C ALA A 358 0.46 2.78 15.25
N VAL A 359 -0.70 3.29 15.66
CA VAL A 359 -0.88 4.01 16.93
C VAL A 359 -0.46 3.15 18.11
N GLN A 360 -0.87 1.87 18.15
CA GLN A 360 -0.49 0.95 19.23
C GLN A 360 1.04 0.84 19.41
N LEU A 361 1.82 0.91 18.33
CA LEU A 361 3.27 0.86 18.40
C LEU A 361 3.90 2.18 18.86
N VAL A 362 3.34 3.32 18.45
CA VAL A 362 3.95 4.64 18.72
C VAL A 362 3.45 5.30 19.99
N PHE A 363 2.25 4.95 20.48
CA PHE A 363 1.64 5.60 21.63
C PHE A 363 2.55 5.62 22.87
N PRO A 364 3.28 4.54 23.21
CA PRO A 364 4.24 4.56 24.32
C PRO A 364 5.41 5.53 24.14
N LEU A 365 5.69 5.96 22.90
CA LEU A 365 6.76 6.89 22.54
C LEU A 365 6.29 8.36 22.47
N MET A 366 4.99 8.62 22.59
CA MET A 366 4.40 9.97 22.50
C MET A 366 4.41 10.67 23.86
N ASP A 367 5.62 11.00 24.32
CA ASP A 367 5.86 11.67 25.61
C ASP A 367 5.44 13.15 25.63
N ALA A 368 5.66 13.82 26.77
CA ALA A 368 5.30 15.23 26.94
C ALA A 368 5.99 16.17 25.92
N SER A 369 7.21 15.86 25.47
CA SER A 369 7.91 16.66 24.47
C SER A 369 7.24 16.55 23.10
N VAL A 370 6.79 15.35 22.73
CA VAL A 370 6.02 15.13 21.50
C VAL A 370 4.69 15.88 21.55
N GLN A 371 4.00 15.84 22.69
CA GLN A 371 2.73 16.54 22.87
C GLN A 371 2.89 18.07 22.76
N GLU A 372 3.94 18.63 23.35
CA GLU A 372 4.25 20.06 23.25
C GLU A 372 4.55 20.47 21.81
N ARG A 373 5.32 19.67 21.07
CA ARG A 373 5.60 19.91 19.64
C ARG A 373 4.31 19.98 18.81
N LEU A 374 3.42 19.00 18.97
CA LEU A 374 2.13 18.97 18.26
C LEU A 374 1.24 20.17 18.64
N GLN A 375 1.20 20.55 19.93
CA GLN A 375 0.46 21.73 20.38
C GLN A 375 0.96 23.02 19.73
N ASN A 376 2.27 23.17 19.58
CA ASN A 376 2.89 24.30 18.89
C ASN A 376 2.56 24.31 17.39
N GLU A 377 2.53 23.15 16.73
CA GLU A 377 2.14 23.03 15.32
C GLU A 377 0.67 23.43 15.11
N PHE A 378 -0.24 22.99 15.98
CA PHE A 378 -1.67 23.32 15.88
C PHE A 378 -1.98 24.80 16.07
N SER A 379 -1.07 25.54 16.70
CA SER A 379 -1.21 26.99 16.91
C SER A 379 -0.95 27.80 15.64
N ARG A 380 -0.44 27.18 14.57
CA ARG A 380 -0.22 27.84 13.28
C ARG A 380 -1.54 27.97 12.49
N PRO A 381 -1.81 29.13 11.87
CA PRO A 381 -3.11 29.44 11.25
C PRO A 381 -3.54 28.48 10.13
N ASP A 382 -2.60 27.89 9.40
CA ASP A 382 -2.87 26.96 8.27
C ASP A 382 -2.63 25.48 8.61
N ASN A 383 -2.48 25.14 9.89
CA ASN A 383 -2.19 23.78 10.29
C ASN A 383 -3.40 22.85 10.13
N ILE A 384 -3.17 21.66 9.57
CA ILE A 384 -4.12 20.54 9.56
C ILE A 384 -3.69 19.57 10.68
N PRO A 385 -4.43 19.48 11.81
CA PRO A 385 -3.99 18.69 12.94
C PRO A 385 -3.82 17.20 12.61
N LEU A 386 -4.70 16.63 11.77
CA LEU A 386 -4.56 15.24 11.32
C LEU A 386 -3.24 14.97 10.59
N ALA A 387 -2.82 15.87 9.71
CA ALA A 387 -1.57 15.73 8.95
C ALA A 387 -0.36 15.77 9.88
N SER A 388 -0.35 16.73 10.82
CA SER A 388 0.72 16.89 11.81
C SER A 388 0.84 15.67 12.74
N ILE A 389 -0.32 15.12 13.18
CA ILE A 389 -0.34 13.89 13.97
C ILE A 389 0.20 12.72 13.14
N LEU A 390 -0.20 12.60 11.87
CA LEU A 390 0.29 11.53 11.00
C LEU A 390 1.80 11.63 10.74
N ASP A 391 2.32 12.83 10.50
CA ASP A 391 3.76 13.07 10.30
C ASP A 391 4.54 12.66 11.55
N CYS A 392 4.02 13.00 12.74
CA CYS A 392 4.58 12.57 14.02
C CYS A 392 4.53 11.05 14.19
N ILE A 393 3.41 10.39 13.84
CA ILE A 393 3.29 8.93 13.89
C ILE A 393 4.32 8.29 12.96
N SER A 394 4.45 8.78 11.72
CA SER A 394 5.40 8.26 10.74
C SER A 394 6.84 8.37 11.24
N GLU A 395 7.21 9.52 11.81
CA GLU A 395 8.54 9.77 12.40
C GLU A 395 8.88 8.77 13.53
N LEU A 396 7.93 8.54 14.44
CA LEU A 396 8.11 7.69 15.62
C LEU A 396 7.97 6.19 15.34
N LEU A 397 7.41 5.80 14.19
CA LEU A 397 7.08 4.41 13.92
C LEU A 397 8.35 3.54 13.83
N PRO A 398 8.52 2.51 14.67
CA PRO A 398 9.76 1.74 14.70
C PRO A 398 9.91 0.80 13.50
N LEU A 399 8.80 0.31 12.94
CA LEU A 399 8.81 -0.63 11.81
C LEU A 399 8.91 0.12 10.48
N GLN A 400 10.05 0.01 9.80
CA GLN A 400 10.26 0.67 8.50
C GLN A 400 9.24 0.23 7.43
N PRO A 401 8.85 -1.06 7.32
CA PRO A 401 7.86 -1.47 6.32
C PRO A 401 6.48 -0.85 6.56
N LEU A 402 6.01 -0.79 7.81
CA LEU A 402 4.74 -0.13 8.13
C LEU A 402 4.80 1.38 7.85
N ARG A 403 5.95 2.02 8.11
CA ARG A 403 6.18 3.44 7.80
C ARG A 403 6.08 3.69 6.31
N ALA A 404 6.77 2.87 5.51
CA ALA A 404 6.71 2.94 4.04
C ALA A 404 5.28 2.78 3.51
N ILE A 405 4.45 1.95 4.15
CA ILE A 405 3.03 1.78 3.80
C ILE A 405 2.23 3.04 4.10
N LEU A 406 2.34 3.58 5.32
CA LEU A 406 1.64 4.81 5.71
C LEU A 406 2.08 6.01 4.87
N ASP A 407 3.37 6.17 4.62
CA ASP A 407 3.90 7.24 3.77
C ASP A 407 3.43 7.10 2.31
N GLY A 408 3.38 5.87 1.80
CA GLY A 408 2.83 5.57 0.48
C GLY A 408 1.37 5.99 0.36
N CYS A 409 0.56 5.68 1.37
CA CYS A 409 -0.83 6.13 1.47
C CYS A 409 -0.92 7.65 1.62
N ASN A 410 -0.11 8.26 2.49
CA ASN A 410 -0.13 9.70 2.73
C ASN A 410 0.15 10.49 1.45
N LYS A 411 1.09 10.04 0.63
CA LYS A 411 1.33 10.62 -0.71
C LYS A 411 0.08 10.54 -1.60
N LEU A 412 -0.63 9.41 -1.60
CA LEU A 412 -1.93 9.30 -2.29
C LEU A 412 -3.03 10.17 -1.69
N LEU A 413 -2.99 10.49 -0.40
CA LEU A 413 -3.96 11.39 0.22
C LEU A 413 -3.70 12.86 -0.12
N LEU A 414 -2.43 13.28 -0.18
CA LEU A 414 -2.04 14.60 -0.70
C LEU A 414 -2.54 14.82 -2.13
N TRP A 415 -2.62 13.75 -2.94
CA TRP A 415 -3.28 13.81 -4.24
C TRP A 415 -4.74 14.21 -4.15
N GLY A 416 -5.52 13.59 -3.28
CA GLY A 416 -6.96 13.85 -3.18
C GLY A 416 -7.35 15.00 -2.27
N TYR A 417 -6.40 15.78 -1.74
CA TYR A 417 -6.70 16.97 -0.96
C TYR A 417 -7.60 17.96 -1.72
N TYR A 418 -7.51 18.00 -3.05
CA TYR A 418 -8.40 18.83 -3.85
C TYR A 418 -9.89 18.42 -3.75
N PHE A 419 -10.19 17.18 -3.33
CA PHE A 419 -11.57 16.77 -3.02
C PHE A 419 -12.18 17.54 -1.85
N ALA A 420 -11.35 18.14 -1.00
CA ALA A 420 -11.80 19.00 0.09
C ALA A 420 -12.34 20.37 -0.41
N PHE A 421 -12.08 20.77 -1.65
CA PHE A 421 -12.57 22.04 -2.22
C PHE A 421 -13.91 21.93 -2.96
N TYR A 422 -14.50 20.74 -3.07
CA TYR A 422 -15.85 20.59 -3.65
C TYR A 422 -16.94 21.14 -2.70
N SER A 423 -18.13 21.45 -3.23
CA SER A 423 -19.22 22.23 -2.62
C SER A 423 -19.72 21.84 -1.20
N HIS A 424 -19.23 20.76 -0.59
CA HIS A 424 -19.47 20.36 0.81
C HIS A 424 -18.22 20.42 1.73
N GLY A 425 -17.07 20.84 1.21
CA GLY A 425 -15.77 20.86 1.88
C GLY A 425 -15.73 21.64 3.20
N ILE A 426 -16.45 22.75 3.27
CA ILE A 426 -16.49 23.63 4.45
C ILE A 426 -17.02 22.90 5.70
N ARG A 427 -18.03 22.01 5.55
CA ARG A 427 -18.55 21.22 6.69
C ARG A 427 -17.62 20.06 7.08
N SER A 428 -16.88 19.51 6.13
CA SER A 428 -15.90 18.44 6.36
C SER A 428 -14.70 18.94 7.17
N HIS A 429 -14.21 20.14 6.89
CA HIS A 429 -13.05 20.71 7.60
C HIS A 429 -13.30 20.92 9.10
N THR A 430 -14.48 21.41 9.47
CA THR A 430 -14.83 21.65 10.88
C THR A 430 -14.87 20.34 11.66
N ARG A 431 -15.61 19.33 11.15
CA ARG A 431 -15.71 18.03 11.82
C ARG A 431 -14.38 17.30 11.87
N LEU A 432 -13.60 17.35 10.80
CA LEU A 432 -12.26 16.76 10.76
C LEU A 432 -11.32 17.39 11.80
N LYS A 433 -11.35 18.73 11.92
CA LYS A 433 -10.59 19.46 12.94
C LYS A 433 -11.04 19.06 14.35
N GLU A 434 -12.34 18.97 14.60
CA GLU A 434 -12.89 18.52 15.88
C GLU A 434 -12.42 17.11 16.27
N LEU A 435 -12.55 16.14 15.34
CA LEU A 435 -12.11 14.76 15.56
C LEU A 435 -10.60 14.68 15.81
N SER A 436 -9.80 15.44 15.06
CA SER A 436 -8.34 15.47 15.23
C SER A 436 -7.92 16.06 16.58
N LEU A 437 -8.57 17.15 17.00
CA LEU A 437 -8.34 17.74 18.32
C LEU A 437 -8.89 16.85 19.45
N HIS A 438 -9.93 16.08 19.20
CA HIS A 438 -10.40 15.07 20.15
C HIS A 438 -9.38 13.93 20.30
N ALA A 439 -8.84 13.42 19.19
CA ALA A 439 -7.75 12.46 19.19
C ALA A 439 -6.59 12.96 20.06
N PHE A 440 -6.14 14.20 19.83
CA PHE A 440 -5.06 14.80 20.62
C PHE A 440 -5.38 14.86 22.12
N ARG A 441 -6.62 15.16 22.50
CA ARG A 441 -7.05 15.13 23.91
C ARG A 441 -7.06 13.71 24.50
N CYS A 442 -7.42 12.68 23.73
CA CYS A 442 -7.29 11.29 24.17
C CYS A 442 -5.82 10.94 24.43
N MET A 443 -4.92 11.34 23.54
CA MET A 443 -3.48 11.16 23.72
C MET A 443 -2.97 11.84 25.01
N GLN A 444 -3.36 13.10 25.26
CA GLN A 444 -2.99 13.81 26.49
C GLN A 444 -3.50 13.12 27.78
N LYS A 445 -4.62 12.40 27.69
CA LYS A 445 -5.20 11.65 28.82
C LYS A 445 -4.62 10.23 28.97
N GLY A 446 -3.71 9.81 28.10
CA GLY A 446 -3.18 8.44 28.08
C GLY A 446 -4.17 7.41 27.52
N ASP A 447 -5.24 7.84 26.85
CA ASP A 447 -6.24 6.97 26.23
C ASP A 447 -5.81 6.56 24.82
N SER A 448 -5.04 5.47 24.72
CA SER A 448 -4.56 4.93 23.45
C SER A 448 -5.68 4.46 22.53
N ALA A 449 -6.75 3.88 23.09
CA ALA A 449 -7.86 3.34 22.30
C ALA A 449 -8.66 4.48 21.67
N GLY A 450 -9.06 5.48 22.47
CA GLY A 450 -9.75 6.66 21.97
C GLY A 450 -8.93 7.46 20.97
N PHE A 451 -7.61 7.58 21.16
CA PHE A 451 -6.72 8.23 20.21
C PHE A 451 -6.72 7.53 18.84
N SER A 452 -6.49 6.20 18.84
CA SER A 452 -6.52 5.36 17.64
C SER A 452 -7.88 5.44 16.93
N ASP A 453 -8.97 5.37 17.69
CA ASP A 453 -10.32 5.35 17.15
C ASP A 453 -10.70 6.69 16.51
N CYS A 454 -10.36 7.82 17.15
CA CYS A 454 -10.59 9.14 16.57
C CYS A 454 -9.82 9.34 15.25
N LEU A 455 -8.57 8.87 15.17
CA LEU A 455 -7.78 8.96 13.94
C LEU A 455 -8.37 8.07 12.83
N SER A 456 -8.76 6.84 13.17
CA SER A 456 -9.45 5.94 12.24
C SER A 456 -10.75 6.57 11.72
N GLN A 457 -11.54 7.18 12.60
CA GLN A 457 -12.77 7.91 12.25
C GLN A 457 -12.52 9.12 11.36
N CYS A 458 -11.39 9.83 11.52
CA CYS A 458 -11.04 10.93 10.61
C CYS A 458 -10.96 10.44 9.15
N TYR A 459 -10.26 9.32 8.90
CA TYR A 459 -10.17 8.74 7.56
C TYR A 459 -11.50 8.16 7.07
N CYS A 460 -12.28 7.51 7.95
CA CYS A 460 -13.63 7.04 7.60
C CYS A 460 -14.58 8.19 7.21
N HIS A 461 -14.52 9.32 7.92
CA HIS A 461 -15.33 10.49 7.65
C HIS A 461 -14.99 11.11 6.29
N ILE A 462 -13.71 11.31 5.99
CA ILE A 462 -13.27 11.79 4.67
C ILE A 462 -13.70 10.81 3.58
N LEU A 463 -13.50 9.50 3.81
CA LEU A 463 -13.91 8.45 2.88
C LEU A 463 -15.40 8.51 2.60
N SER A 464 -16.24 8.62 3.64
CA SER A 464 -17.69 8.69 3.53
C SER A 464 -18.15 9.87 2.66
N ILE A 465 -17.64 11.07 2.95
CA ILE A 465 -18.00 12.30 2.24
C ILE A 465 -17.60 12.22 0.78
N VAL A 466 -16.32 11.92 0.50
CA VAL A 466 -15.82 11.93 -0.86
C VAL A 466 -16.46 10.80 -1.66
N ARG A 467 -16.57 9.59 -1.10
CA ARG A 467 -17.25 8.46 -1.75
C ARG A 467 -18.69 8.80 -2.11
N SER A 468 -19.47 9.35 -1.18
CA SER A 468 -20.86 9.71 -1.40
C SER A 468 -21.00 10.78 -2.49
N TYR A 469 -20.12 11.78 -2.48
CA TYR A 469 -20.06 12.80 -3.53
C TYR A 469 -19.75 12.18 -4.91
N MET A 470 -18.78 11.27 -5.00
CA MET A 470 -18.42 10.59 -6.26
C MET A 470 -19.52 9.70 -6.80
N ILE A 471 -20.25 8.99 -5.93
CA ILE A 471 -21.39 8.17 -6.33
C ILE A 471 -22.49 9.05 -6.94
N ARG A 472 -22.78 10.21 -6.35
CA ARG A 472 -23.72 11.19 -6.93
C ARG A 472 -23.26 11.72 -8.27
N GLY A 473 -21.94 11.87 -8.45
CA GLY A 473 -21.31 12.25 -9.71
C GLY A 473 -21.27 11.16 -10.79
N GLY A 474 -21.82 9.97 -10.54
CA GLY A 474 -21.90 8.88 -11.51
C GLY A 474 -20.77 7.84 -11.43
N LEU A 475 -19.82 7.97 -10.49
CA LEU A 475 -18.76 6.97 -10.29
C LEU A 475 -19.28 5.77 -9.47
N SER A 476 -19.97 4.85 -10.14
CA SER A 476 -20.61 3.70 -9.51
C SER A 476 -19.64 2.74 -8.80
N GLU A 477 -18.41 2.63 -9.30
CA GLU A 477 -17.37 1.74 -8.80
C GLU A 477 -16.94 2.10 -7.38
N ALA A 478 -17.05 3.37 -6.99
CA ALA A 478 -16.79 3.81 -5.63
C ALA A 478 -17.72 3.14 -4.59
N LYS A 479 -18.87 2.60 -5.01
CA LYS A 479 -19.75 1.83 -4.13
C LYS A 479 -19.07 0.59 -3.57
N LYS A 480 -18.16 -0.04 -4.33
CA LYS A 480 -17.44 -1.26 -3.92
C LYS A 480 -16.44 -0.99 -2.80
N ILE A 481 -15.87 0.22 -2.72
CA ILE A 481 -14.96 0.60 -1.65
C ILE A 481 -15.80 0.90 -0.40
N ILE A 482 -15.86 -0.06 0.52
CA ILE A 482 -16.66 0.02 1.76
C ILE A 482 -15.91 0.80 2.84
N ILE A 483 -16.66 1.53 3.69
CA ILE A 483 -16.11 2.25 4.83
C ILE A 483 -15.78 1.23 5.94
N PRO A 484 -14.55 1.16 6.46
CA PRO A 484 -14.14 0.08 7.37
C PRO A 484 -14.84 0.03 8.73
N TYR A 485 -15.23 1.19 9.26
CA TYR A 485 -15.85 1.32 10.57
C TYR A 485 -16.98 2.34 10.45
N ASP A 486 -18.08 2.09 11.15
CA ASP A 486 -19.21 3.02 11.17
C ASP A 486 -18.72 4.40 11.63
N THR A 487 -18.96 5.40 10.79
CA THR A 487 -18.94 6.79 11.22
C THR A 487 -20.20 6.98 12.06
N GLU A 488 -20.09 7.50 13.28
CA GLU A 488 -21.26 7.95 14.04
C GLU A 488 -21.99 9.06 13.25
N GLU A 489 -22.82 8.65 12.30
CA GLU A 489 -23.76 9.45 11.51
C GLU A 489 -25.09 8.69 11.51
N SER A 490 -25.65 8.50 12.71
CA SER A 490 -27.05 8.11 12.88
C SER A 490 -27.61 8.66 14.19
N VAL A 491 -27.64 9.99 14.33
CA VAL A 491 -28.71 10.73 15.03
C VAL A 491 -28.95 12.05 14.30
#